data_AF-A0A7X7FNC2-F1
#
_entry.id   AF-A0A7X7FNC2-F1
#
_cell.length_a   1.000
_cell.length_b   1.000
_cell.length_c   1.000
_cell.angle_alpha   90.00
_cell.angle_beta   90.00
_cell.angle_gamma   90.00
#
_symmetry.space_group_name_H-M   'P 1'
#
loop_
_entity.id
_entity.type
_entity.pdbx_description
1 polymer ?
#
loop_
_entity_poly.entity_id
_entity_poly.type
_entity_poly.pdbx_seq_one_letter_code
_entity_poly.pdbx_strand_id
1 'polypeptide(L)'
;MSRSSQMVLHPHARGRTRGTESQPPCEPVGQSESTKTGQTRVEHVTSDLRDKILKGHLASNEWLPSEGALAETMGVSRTVIREAMHNLRAQGLVEMSQGRRARVRANDTSVLVKSLDAMLQRSEATIYHLLQLRRPLEGEIAALAAEHATQADLEKLGGTLDELRVATDLEACIKADVAFHRYLAEASGNPLFVLFLGTVSALLVRAQQKTFPLAGLLLTIEGHCRVLEAIAAGHPQAARQAMLQHLDEAEEALRRSHKSPNLWGRRTG
;
A
#
# COMPACT_ATOMS: atom_id res chain seq x y z
N MET A 1 -23.45 -30.97 -44.81
CA MET A 1 -24.61 -31.88 -44.90
C MET A 1 -25.17 -32.00 -43.48
N SER A 2 -26.15 -31.17 -43.15
CA SER A 2 -27.58 -31.53 -43.06
C SER A 2 -27.87 -32.19 -41.71
N ARG A 3 -28.78 -31.73 -40.85
CA ARG A 3 -30.19 -31.30 -41.01
C ARG A 3 -30.53 -30.46 -39.74
N SER A 4 -31.22 -29.31 -39.69
CA SER A 4 -32.44 -28.76 -40.32
C SER A 4 -33.70 -29.61 -40.18
N SER A 5 -34.65 -29.11 -39.37
CA SER A 5 -36.13 -29.26 -39.42
C SER A 5 -36.70 -29.31 -38.00
N GLN A 6 -37.83 -28.71 -37.61
CA GLN A 6 -39.01 -28.13 -38.27
C GLN A 6 -39.77 -27.39 -37.14
N MET A 7 -40.12 -26.10 -37.22
CA MET A 7 -41.32 -25.51 -37.83
C MET A 7 -42.56 -26.41 -37.85
N VAL A 8 -43.54 -26.08 -36.98
CA VAL A 8 -44.96 -26.40 -37.19
C VAL A 8 -45.76 -25.11 -36.94
N LEU A 9 -46.59 -24.78 -37.91
CA LEU A 9 -47.46 -23.61 -38.02
C LEU A 9 -48.91 -24.08 -38.17
N HIS A 10 -49.84 -23.18 -37.81
CA HIS A 10 -51.28 -23.08 -38.13
C HIS A 10 -52.31 -23.67 -37.14
N PRO A 11 -53.59 -23.18 -37.13
CA PRO A 11 -54.22 -22.13 -37.97
C PRO A 11 -55.05 -21.05 -37.21
N HIS A 12 -55.52 -20.09 -38.03
CA HIS A 12 -56.48 -19.00 -37.81
C HIS A 12 -57.77 -19.26 -37.00
N ALA A 13 -58.26 -18.20 -36.34
CA ALA A 13 -59.70 -17.89 -36.26
C ALA A 13 -59.95 -16.38 -36.23
N ARG A 14 -61.04 -15.96 -36.90
CA ARG A 14 -61.43 -14.58 -37.23
C ARG A 14 -62.32 -13.95 -36.14
N GLY A 15 -62.18 -12.63 -35.96
CA GLY A 15 -63.30 -11.67 -35.99
C GLY A 15 -63.90 -11.20 -34.65
N ARG A 16 -63.82 -9.89 -34.38
CA ARG A 16 -64.99 -8.96 -34.34
C ARG A 16 -64.55 -7.54 -33.95
N THR A 17 -65.41 -6.61 -34.36
CA THR A 17 -65.28 -5.16 -34.44
C THR A 17 -65.73 -4.40 -33.18
N ARG A 18 -65.28 -3.13 -33.10
CA ARG A 18 -65.85 -1.92 -32.44
C ARG A 18 -65.32 -1.55 -31.06
N GLY A 19 -64.95 -0.28 -30.92
CA GLY A 19 -64.74 0.40 -29.65
C GLY A 19 -63.72 1.53 -29.75
N THR A 20 -64.13 2.69 -30.25
CA THR A 20 -63.41 3.96 -30.12
C THR A 20 -63.50 4.43 -28.67
N GLU A 21 -62.41 4.34 -27.91
CA GLU A 21 -62.23 5.09 -26.66
C GLU A 21 -60.85 5.75 -26.69
N SER A 22 -60.89 7.08 -26.76
CA SER A 22 -59.76 7.99 -26.68
C SER A 22 -59.13 7.93 -25.27
N GLN A 23 -57.93 7.37 -25.17
CA GLN A 23 -57.06 7.54 -24.01
C GLN A 23 -56.58 8.99 -23.93
N PRO A 24 -56.62 9.66 -22.76
CA PRO A 24 -55.91 10.92 -22.57
C PRO A 24 -54.39 10.66 -22.57
N PRO A 25 -53.54 11.61 -22.99
CA PRO A 25 -52.10 11.42 -22.97
C PRO A 25 -51.63 11.33 -21.52
N CYS A 26 -50.96 10.24 -21.15
CA CYS A 26 -50.10 10.19 -19.99
C CYS A 26 -49.04 11.29 -20.11
N GLU A 27 -49.07 12.28 -19.22
CA GLU A 27 -47.92 13.14 -18.98
C GLU A 27 -46.72 12.26 -18.57
N PRO A 28 -45.53 12.46 -19.13
CA PRO A 28 -44.35 11.78 -18.64
C PRO A 28 -44.02 12.33 -17.26
N VAL A 29 -44.21 11.49 -16.24
CA VAL A 29 -43.63 11.66 -14.90
C VAL A 29 -42.15 12.01 -15.06
N GLY A 30 -41.79 13.20 -14.58
CA GLY A 30 -40.43 13.74 -14.65
C GLY A 30 -39.41 12.72 -14.14
N GLN A 31 -38.59 12.23 -15.05
CA GLN A 31 -37.49 11.34 -14.72
C GLN A 31 -36.39 12.16 -14.04
N SER A 32 -36.04 11.69 -12.85
CA SER A 32 -34.88 12.05 -12.02
C SER A 32 -33.59 12.36 -12.81
N GLU A 33 -33.37 13.64 -13.15
CA GLU A 33 -32.07 14.17 -13.60
C GLU A 33 -31.14 14.56 -12.43
N SER A 34 -31.64 14.53 -11.20
CA SER A 34 -30.94 15.04 -10.02
C SER A 34 -29.75 14.15 -9.57
N THR A 35 -29.79 12.84 -9.81
CA THR A 35 -28.77 11.89 -9.31
C THR A 35 -27.50 11.81 -10.14
N LYS A 36 -27.58 11.85 -11.48
CA LYS A 36 -26.39 11.83 -12.37
C LYS A 36 -25.54 13.09 -12.23
N THR A 37 -26.18 14.24 -12.07
CA THR A 37 -25.51 15.54 -11.93
C THR A 37 -24.80 15.68 -10.57
N GLY A 38 -25.32 15.01 -9.53
CA GLY A 38 -24.68 14.93 -8.22
C GLY A 38 -23.41 14.07 -8.22
N GLN A 39 -23.48 12.87 -8.82
CA GLN A 39 -22.33 11.95 -8.92
C GLN A 39 -21.17 12.56 -9.72
N THR A 40 -21.47 13.19 -10.86
CA THR A 40 -20.45 13.87 -11.68
C THR A 40 -19.77 15.04 -10.96
N ARG A 41 -20.52 15.80 -10.13
CA ARG A 41 -19.95 16.86 -9.29
C ARG A 41 -19.07 16.33 -8.16
N VAL A 42 -19.47 15.23 -7.52
CA VAL A 42 -18.65 14.55 -6.50
C VAL A 42 -17.35 14.04 -7.11
N GLU A 43 -17.42 13.41 -8.28
CA GLU A 43 -16.24 12.92 -9.01
C GLU A 43 -15.30 14.05 -9.40
N HIS A 44 -15.82 15.16 -9.92
CA HIS A 44 -15.03 16.33 -10.29
C HIS A 44 -14.31 16.93 -9.07
N VAL A 45 -15.03 17.17 -7.97
CA VAL A 45 -14.43 17.68 -6.72
C VAL A 45 -13.38 16.71 -6.16
N THR A 46 -13.68 15.40 -6.20
CA THR A 46 -12.74 14.37 -5.76
C THR A 46 -11.47 14.40 -6.61
N SER A 47 -11.60 14.48 -7.93
CA SER A 47 -10.45 14.51 -8.85
C SER A 47 -9.63 15.77 -8.67
N ASP A 48 -10.25 16.94 -8.53
CA ASP A 48 -9.56 18.21 -8.36
C ASP A 48 -8.74 18.25 -7.06
N LEU A 49 -9.34 17.82 -5.95
CA LEU A 49 -8.64 17.75 -4.66
C LEU A 49 -7.53 16.70 -4.68
N ARG A 50 -7.78 15.55 -5.29
CA ARG A 50 -6.76 14.51 -5.52
C ARG A 50 -5.58 15.08 -6.30
N ASP A 51 -5.83 15.78 -7.40
CA ASP A 51 -4.79 16.39 -8.22
C ASP A 51 -3.96 17.40 -7.44
N LYS A 52 -4.60 18.22 -6.60
CA LYS A 52 -3.89 19.17 -5.74
C LYS A 52 -3.00 18.46 -4.71
N ILE A 53 -3.46 17.36 -4.12
CA ILE A 53 -2.67 16.54 -3.19
C ILE A 53 -1.49 15.90 -3.94
N LEU A 54 -1.74 15.24 -5.07
CA LEU A 54 -0.72 14.52 -5.84
C LEU A 54 0.35 15.44 -6.43
N LYS A 55 -0.03 16.67 -6.80
CA LYS A 55 0.90 17.71 -7.29
C LYS A 55 1.60 18.48 -6.16
N GLY A 56 1.29 18.19 -4.89
CA GLY A 56 1.90 18.85 -3.73
C GLY A 56 1.40 20.27 -3.45
N HIS A 57 0.35 20.74 -4.12
CA HIS A 57 -0.32 22.01 -3.79
C HIS A 57 -1.01 21.96 -2.42
N LEU A 58 -1.34 20.76 -1.96
CA LEU A 58 -1.77 20.47 -0.60
C LEU A 58 -0.71 19.52 -0.03
N ALA A 59 0.10 20.03 0.90
CA ALA A 59 1.27 19.33 1.40
C ALA A 59 0.88 18.16 2.30
N SER A 60 1.72 17.12 2.35
CA SER A 60 1.57 16.06 3.34
C SER A 60 1.50 16.62 4.76
N ASN A 61 0.62 16.07 5.60
CA ASN A 61 0.34 16.53 6.96
C ASN A 61 -0.35 17.90 7.07
N GLU A 62 -0.66 18.58 5.97
CA GLU A 62 -1.36 19.86 5.97
C GLU A 62 -2.85 19.68 6.32
N TRP A 63 -3.38 20.59 7.13
CA TRP A 63 -4.82 20.65 7.43
C TRP A 63 -5.58 21.25 6.26
N LEU A 64 -6.58 20.52 5.78
CA LEU A 64 -7.49 21.03 4.77
C LEU A 64 -8.43 22.08 5.37
N PRO A 65 -8.96 23.01 4.54
CA PRO A 65 -10.03 23.90 4.96
C PRO A 65 -11.25 23.11 5.46
N SER A 66 -12.13 23.77 6.20
CA SER A 66 -13.37 23.13 6.66
C SER A 66 -14.26 22.76 5.46
N GLU A 67 -15.12 21.76 5.62
CA GLU A 67 -16.06 21.36 4.55
C GLU A 67 -16.90 22.53 4.05
N GLY A 68 -17.29 23.45 4.94
CA GLY A 68 -17.98 24.69 4.57
C GLY A 68 -17.13 25.63 3.71
N ALA A 69 -15.87 25.86 4.09
CA ALA A 69 -14.97 26.70 3.30
C ALA A 69 -14.65 26.08 1.93
N LEU A 70 -14.50 24.76 1.86
CA LEU A 70 -14.34 24.03 0.59
C LEU A 70 -15.59 24.14 -0.28
N ALA A 71 -16.78 24.00 0.32
CA ALA A 71 -18.06 24.12 -0.39
C ALA A 71 -18.23 25.52 -1.01
N GLU A 72 -17.89 26.57 -0.25
CA GLU A 72 -17.89 27.96 -0.74
C GLU A 72 -16.86 28.16 -1.85
N THR A 73 -15.61 27.74 -1.64
CA THR A 73 -14.52 27.94 -2.60
C THR A 73 -14.76 27.18 -3.92
N MET A 74 -15.37 26.00 -3.86
CA MET A 74 -15.61 25.14 -5.02
C MET A 74 -17.03 25.29 -5.60
N GLY A 75 -17.88 26.14 -5.02
CA GLY A 75 -19.23 26.40 -5.55
C GLY A 75 -20.16 25.18 -5.53
N VAL A 76 -20.02 24.30 -4.54
CA VAL A 76 -20.80 23.05 -4.41
C VAL A 76 -21.46 22.94 -3.03
N SER A 77 -22.39 21.99 -2.87
CA SER A 77 -23.01 21.77 -1.56
C SER A 77 -22.05 21.09 -0.57
N ARG A 78 -22.28 21.29 0.73
CA ARG A 78 -21.52 20.59 1.79
C ARG A 78 -21.64 19.06 1.67
N THR A 79 -22.76 18.55 1.20
CA THR A 79 -22.96 17.11 0.96
C THR A 79 -22.01 16.59 -0.12
N VAL A 80 -21.83 17.33 -1.22
CA VAL A 80 -20.87 16.97 -2.28
C VAL A 80 -19.43 16.94 -1.74
N ILE A 81 -19.05 17.95 -0.94
CA ILE A 81 -17.73 17.95 -0.27
C ILE A 81 -17.59 16.75 0.65
N ARG A 82 -18.60 16.42 1.47
CA ARG A 82 -18.56 15.27 2.37
C ARG A 82 -18.34 13.94 1.64
N GLU A 83 -19.03 13.73 0.53
CA GLU A 83 -18.83 12.53 -0.29
C GLU A 83 -17.44 12.51 -0.95
N ALA A 84 -16.98 13.65 -1.49
CA ALA A 84 -15.64 13.73 -2.06
C ALA A 84 -14.55 13.45 -1.00
N MET A 85 -14.69 14.00 0.21
CA MET A 85 -13.79 13.73 1.34
C MET A 85 -13.85 12.27 1.80
N HIS A 86 -15.02 11.65 1.74
CA HIS A 86 -15.17 10.21 2.00
C HIS A 86 -14.40 9.38 0.95
N ASN A 87 -14.52 9.72 -0.34
CA ASN A 87 -13.81 9.06 -1.43
C ASN A 87 -12.30 9.23 -1.31
N LEU A 88 -11.81 10.44 -1.03
CA LEU A 88 -10.39 10.71 -0.80
C LEU A 88 -9.85 9.93 0.40
N ARG A 89 -10.67 9.78 1.46
CA ARG A 89 -10.30 8.96 2.63
C ARG A 89 -10.21 7.48 2.27
N ALA A 90 -11.14 6.97 1.47
CA ALA A 90 -11.11 5.59 0.97
C ALA A 90 -9.88 5.33 0.08
N GLN A 91 -9.43 6.33 -0.67
CA GLN A 91 -8.19 6.30 -1.45
C GLN A 91 -6.92 6.48 -0.61
N GLY A 92 -7.04 6.74 0.70
CA GLY A 92 -5.91 6.94 1.60
C GLY A 92 -5.26 8.33 1.53
N LEU A 93 -5.76 9.25 0.72
CA LEU A 93 -5.15 10.57 0.48
C LEU A 93 -5.37 11.56 1.64
N VAL A 94 -6.45 11.36 2.40
CA VAL A 94 -6.79 12.21 3.56
C VAL A 94 -7.16 11.36 4.77
N GLU A 95 -7.07 11.97 5.94
CA GLU A 95 -7.60 11.43 7.18
C GLU A 95 -8.50 12.42 7.90
N MET A 96 -9.49 11.87 8.60
CA MET A 96 -10.47 12.62 9.38
C MET A 96 -10.37 12.13 10.82
N SER A 97 -10.11 13.05 11.76
CA SER A 97 -10.17 12.78 13.19
C SER A 97 -11.49 13.32 13.73
N GLN A 98 -12.17 12.59 14.61
CA GLN A 98 -13.47 13.01 15.14
C GLN A 98 -13.40 14.44 15.71
N GLY A 99 -14.25 15.34 15.18
CA GLY A 99 -14.33 16.74 15.61
C GLY A 99 -13.21 17.65 15.11
N ARG A 100 -12.25 17.19 14.29
CA ARG A 100 -11.18 18.01 13.72
C ARG A 100 -11.27 18.08 12.20
N ARG A 101 -10.67 19.13 11.62
CA ARG A 101 -10.54 19.31 10.16
C ARG A 101 -9.86 18.09 9.53
N ALA A 102 -10.15 17.83 8.27
CA ALA A 102 -9.44 16.79 7.53
C ALA A 102 -7.97 17.22 7.31
N ARG A 103 -7.09 16.24 7.17
CA ARG A 103 -5.65 16.44 6.95
C ARG A 103 -5.20 15.60 5.77
N VAL A 104 -4.31 16.14 4.94
CA VAL A 104 -3.64 15.35 3.90
C VAL A 104 -2.78 14.30 4.59
N ARG A 105 -2.94 13.04 4.21
CA ARG A 105 -2.16 11.96 4.82
C ARG A 105 -0.68 12.17 4.52
N ALA A 106 0.17 11.84 5.48
CA ALA A 106 1.59 11.66 5.19
C ALA A 106 1.75 10.60 4.08
N ASN A 107 2.80 10.72 3.27
CA ASN A 107 3.18 9.66 2.35
C ASN A 107 3.81 8.49 3.14
N ASP A 108 3.02 7.86 4.02
CA ASP A 108 3.43 6.73 4.85
C ASP A 108 2.73 5.44 4.39
N THR A 109 3.38 4.31 4.62
CA THR A 109 2.88 2.99 4.24
C THR A 109 1.91 2.41 5.25
N SER A 110 1.50 3.16 6.29
CA SER A 110 0.80 2.59 7.46
C SER A 110 -0.54 1.94 7.11
N VAL A 111 -1.29 2.51 6.16
CA VAL A 111 -2.56 1.95 5.67
C VAL A 111 -2.31 0.66 4.90
N LEU A 112 -1.31 0.66 4.01
CA LEU A 112 -0.92 -0.52 3.23
C LEU A 112 -0.47 -1.66 4.15
N VAL A 113 0.39 -1.35 5.12
CA VAL A 113 0.87 -2.30 6.14
C VAL A 113 -0.30 -2.89 6.94
N LYS A 114 -1.26 -2.07 7.38
CA LYS A 114 -2.44 -2.56 8.13
C LYS A 114 -3.30 -3.51 7.28
N SER A 115 -3.54 -3.15 6.02
CA SER A 115 -4.32 -3.98 5.10
C SER A 115 -3.62 -5.31 4.81
N LEU A 116 -2.32 -5.28 4.53
CA LEU A 116 -1.52 -6.49 4.30
C LEU A 116 -1.42 -7.35 5.56
N ASP A 117 -1.19 -6.78 6.75
CA ASP A 117 -1.18 -7.52 8.03
C ASP A 117 -2.51 -8.24 8.25
N ALA A 118 -3.64 -7.59 7.98
CA ALA A 118 -4.97 -8.21 8.08
C ALA A 118 -5.18 -9.35 7.07
N MET A 119 -4.68 -9.22 5.84
CA MET A 119 -4.72 -10.28 4.83
C MET A 119 -3.84 -11.47 5.23
N LEU A 120 -2.62 -11.19 5.70
CA LEU A 120 -1.66 -12.21 6.12
C LEU A 120 -2.20 -13.01 7.31
N GLN A 121 -2.85 -12.36 8.28
CA GLN A 121 -3.51 -13.03 9.42
C GLN A 121 -4.63 -14.00 9.04
N ARG A 122 -5.13 -13.92 7.80
CA ARG A 122 -6.17 -14.79 7.25
C ARG A 122 -5.62 -15.81 6.25
N SER A 123 -4.29 -15.88 6.11
CA SER A 123 -3.59 -16.73 5.15
C SER A 123 -2.69 -17.74 5.86
N GLU A 124 -2.12 -18.67 5.09
CA GLU A 124 -1.07 -19.59 5.53
C GLU A 124 0.34 -18.96 5.41
N ALA A 125 0.44 -17.64 5.27
CA ALA A 125 1.73 -16.96 5.17
C ALA A 125 2.51 -17.04 6.49
N THR A 126 3.83 -17.17 6.36
CA THR A 126 4.76 -17.38 7.47
C THR A 126 5.87 -16.35 7.37
N ILE A 127 6.71 -16.26 8.40
CA ILE A 127 7.82 -15.31 8.39
C ILE A 127 8.88 -15.72 7.39
N TYR A 128 8.99 -17.03 7.12
CA TYR A 128 9.83 -17.55 6.06
C TYR A 128 9.36 -17.10 4.68
N HIS A 129 8.05 -17.06 4.43
CA HIS A 129 7.52 -16.50 3.17
C HIS A 129 7.87 -15.01 3.03
N LEU A 130 7.86 -14.25 4.14
CA LEU A 130 8.26 -12.84 4.12
C LEU A 130 9.78 -12.68 3.89
N LEU A 131 10.62 -13.53 4.50
CA LEU A 131 12.07 -13.55 4.25
C LEU A 131 12.41 -13.96 2.80
N GLN A 132 11.67 -14.92 2.24
CA GLN A 132 11.80 -15.29 0.83
C GLN A 132 11.48 -14.13 -0.11
N LEU A 133 10.48 -13.30 0.22
CA LEU A 133 10.15 -12.09 -0.55
C LEU A 133 11.26 -11.03 -0.48
N ARG A 134 11.98 -10.94 0.65
CA ARG A 134 13.10 -9.99 0.82
C ARG A 134 14.25 -10.28 -0.11
N ARG A 135 14.59 -11.56 -0.36
CA ARG A 135 15.73 -11.95 -1.21
C ARG A 135 15.78 -11.26 -2.58
N PRO A 136 14.78 -11.41 -3.47
CA PRO A 136 14.81 -10.76 -4.78
C PRO A 136 14.69 -9.24 -4.68
N LEU A 137 14.04 -8.71 -3.64
CA LEU A 137 13.85 -7.27 -3.45
C LEU A 137 15.16 -6.60 -3.01
N GLU A 138 15.74 -7.06 -1.91
CA GLU A 138 16.91 -6.43 -1.29
C GLU A 138 18.22 -6.76 -1.99
N GLY A 139 18.31 -7.94 -2.62
CA GLY A 139 19.45 -8.25 -3.48
C GLY A 139 19.54 -7.29 -4.68
N GLU A 140 18.41 -6.94 -5.29
CA GLU A 140 18.37 -5.98 -6.40
C GLU A 140 18.62 -4.55 -5.90
N ILE A 141 18.02 -4.17 -4.77
CA ILE A 141 18.27 -2.88 -4.13
C ILE A 141 19.75 -2.69 -3.82
N ALA A 142 20.43 -3.70 -3.26
CA ALA A 142 21.86 -3.64 -2.95
C ALA A 142 22.71 -3.49 -4.22
N ALA A 143 22.36 -4.20 -5.30
CA ALA A 143 23.04 -4.06 -6.59
C ALA A 143 22.92 -2.64 -7.14
N LEU A 144 21.70 -2.09 -7.17
CA LEU A 144 21.44 -0.73 -7.66
C LEU A 144 22.06 0.34 -6.75
N ALA A 145 22.09 0.12 -5.44
CA ALA A 145 22.78 0.99 -4.51
C ALA A 145 24.29 1.04 -4.83
N ALA A 146 24.92 -0.07 -5.20
CA ALA A 146 26.32 -0.06 -5.63
C ALA A 146 26.55 0.72 -6.93
N GLU A 147 25.54 0.87 -7.79
CA GLU A 147 25.62 1.66 -9.02
C GLU A 147 25.38 3.16 -8.79
N HIS A 148 24.51 3.51 -7.83
CA HIS A 148 23.96 4.85 -7.68
C HIS A 148 24.34 5.58 -6.38
N ALA A 149 24.83 4.88 -5.36
CA ALA A 149 25.08 5.47 -4.05
C ALA A 149 26.06 6.63 -4.12
N THR A 150 25.70 7.73 -3.47
CA THR A 150 26.60 8.87 -3.28
C THR A 150 27.42 8.69 -2.01
N GLN A 151 28.48 9.50 -1.86
CA GLN A 151 29.25 9.54 -0.61
C GLN A 151 28.36 9.84 0.62
N ALA A 152 27.35 10.70 0.46
CA ALA A 152 26.41 11.01 1.52
C ALA A 152 25.51 9.81 1.89
N ASP A 153 25.21 8.92 0.94
CA ASP A 153 24.44 7.71 1.22
C ASP A 153 25.30 6.66 1.94
N LEU A 154 26.58 6.53 1.56
CA LEU A 154 27.55 5.68 2.27
C LEU A 154 27.72 6.13 3.74
N GLU A 155 27.78 7.44 3.98
CA GLU A 155 27.85 8.00 5.34
C GLU A 155 26.60 7.68 6.18
N LYS A 156 25.40 7.80 5.59
CA LYS A 156 24.14 7.42 6.27
C LYS A 156 24.11 5.93 6.60
N LEU A 157 24.50 5.08 5.65
CA LEU A 157 24.57 3.62 5.84
C LEU A 157 25.57 3.28 6.96
N GLY A 158 26.78 3.85 6.91
CA GLY A 158 27.79 3.66 7.95
C GLY A 158 27.29 4.11 9.33
N GLY A 159 26.61 5.26 9.41
CA GLY A 159 26.01 5.75 10.64
C GLY A 159 25.01 4.77 11.28
N THR A 160 24.19 4.09 10.47
CA THR A 160 23.28 3.06 11.00
C THR A 160 24.00 1.82 11.54
N LEU A 161 25.19 1.50 11.02
CA LEU A 161 26.02 0.41 11.57
C LEU A 161 26.64 0.82 12.91
N ASP A 162 27.04 2.07 13.05
CA ASP A 162 27.52 2.61 14.32
C ASP A 162 26.41 2.64 15.37
N GLU A 163 25.19 3.02 14.99
CA GLU A 163 23.99 2.92 15.84
C GLU A 163 23.72 1.48 16.28
N LEU A 164 23.80 0.50 15.35
CA LEU A 164 23.66 -0.92 15.68
C LEU A 164 24.72 -1.40 16.67
N ARG A 165 25.97 -0.95 16.54
CA ARG A 165 27.09 -1.37 17.42
C ARG A 165 26.91 -0.90 18.86
N VAL A 166 26.30 0.27 19.06
CA VAL A 166 26.10 0.86 20.40
C VAL A 166 24.70 0.63 20.96
N ALA A 167 23.80 -0.01 20.21
CA ALA A 167 22.45 -0.30 20.64
C ALA A 167 22.43 -1.17 21.91
N THR A 168 21.75 -0.70 22.95
CA THR A 168 21.71 -1.34 24.27
C THR A 168 20.48 -2.22 24.49
N ASP A 169 19.48 -2.09 23.63
CA ASP A 169 18.22 -2.81 23.73
C ASP A 169 17.68 -3.18 22.33
N LEU A 170 16.67 -4.04 22.34
CA LEU A 170 16.05 -4.57 21.12
C LEU A 170 15.43 -3.46 20.25
N GLU A 171 14.83 -2.44 20.87
CA GLU A 171 14.14 -1.38 20.14
C GLU A 171 15.14 -0.53 19.35
N ALA A 172 16.27 -0.19 19.99
CA ALA A 172 17.39 0.49 19.33
C ALA A 172 17.95 -0.34 18.17
N CYS A 173 18.14 -1.65 18.36
CA CYS A 173 18.60 -2.54 17.29
C CYS A 173 17.62 -2.56 16.10
N ILE A 174 16.31 -2.75 16.36
CA ILE A 174 15.28 -2.76 15.32
C ILE A 174 15.27 -1.43 14.56
N LYS A 175 15.37 -0.31 15.28
CA LYS A 175 15.34 1.02 14.67
C LYS A 175 16.53 1.21 13.72
N ALA A 176 17.74 0.84 14.13
CA ALA A 176 18.94 0.99 13.33
C ALA A 176 18.96 0.03 12.13
N ASP A 177 18.51 -1.22 12.30
CA ASP A 177 18.33 -2.21 11.22
C ASP A 177 17.35 -1.71 10.15
N VAL A 178 16.16 -1.27 10.56
CA VAL A 178 15.16 -0.70 9.65
C VAL A 178 15.70 0.55 8.94
N ALA A 179 16.48 1.37 9.63
CA ALA A 179 17.11 2.54 9.03
C ALA A 179 18.16 2.17 7.98
N PHE A 180 19.00 1.15 8.22
CA PHE A 180 19.97 0.65 7.25
C PHE A 180 19.27 0.23 5.95
N HIS A 181 18.25 -0.63 6.04
CA HIS A 181 17.50 -1.09 4.88
C HIS A 181 16.78 0.04 4.15
N ARG A 182 16.24 1.03 4.88
CA ARG A 182 15.63 2.21 4.26
C ARG A 182 16.65 3.04 3.48
N TYR A 183 17.80 3.37 4.07
CA TYR A 183 18.84 4.15 3.38
C TYR A 183 19.42 3.39 2.20
N LEU A 184 19.51 2.07 2.29
CA LEU A 184 19.92 1.23 1.19
C LEU A 184 18.94 1.32 0.01
N ALA A 185 17.63 1.29 0.28
CA ALA A 185 16.60 1.49 -0.73
C ALA A 185 16.63 2.91 -1.32
N GLU A 186 16.87 3.93 -0.51
CA GLU A 186 17.04 5.31 -1.00
C GLU A 186 18.25 5.41 -1.94
N ALA A 187 19.38 4.78 -1.58
CA ALA A 187 20.60 4.74 -2.37
C ALA A 187 20.45 4.01 -3.72
N SER A 188 19.45 3.14 -3.88
CA SER A 188 19.14 2.51 -5.16
C SER A 188 18.65 3.48 -6.24
N GLY A 189 18.24 4.70 -5.86
CA GLY A 189 17.69 5.71 -6.76
C GLY A 189 16.24 5.45 -7.21
N ASN A 190 15.61 4.36 -6.75
CA ASN A 190 14.24 4.00 -7.12
C ASN A 190 13.27 4.17 -5.93
N PRO A 191 12.38 5.18 -5.96
CA PRO A 191 11.46 5.46 -4.84
C PRO A 191 10.44 4.35 -4.59
N LEU A 192 10.16 3.47 -5.58
CA LEU A 192 9.29 2.33 -5.36
C LEU A 192 9.94 1.30 -4.43
N PHE A 193 11.26 1.12 -4.48
CA PHE A 193 11.93 0.22 -3.54
C PHE A 193 11.83 0.73 -2.11
N VAL A 194 11.94 2.04 -1.88
CA VAL A 194 11.73 2.64 -0.54
C VAL A 194 10.32 2.32 -0.03
N LEU A 195 9.30 2.47 -0.88
CA LEU A 195 7.90 2.21 -0.53
C LEU A 195 7.65 0.74 -0.19
N PHE A 196 8.07 -0.18 -1.07
CA PHE A 196 7.83 -1.61 -0.90
C PHE A 196 8.66 -2.20 0.23
N LEU A 197 9.95 -1.85 0.31
CA LEU A 197 10.81 -2.33 1.39
C LEU A 197 10.34 -1.79 2.74
N GLY A 198 10.00 -0.51 2.84
CA GLY A 198 9.44 0.06 4.07
C GLY A 198 8.16 -0.64 4.54
N THR A 199 7.32 -1.10 3.59
CA THR A 199 6.13 -1.92 3.89
C THR A 199 6.52 -3.30 4.44
N VAL A 200 7.47 -3.98 3.80
CA VAL A 200 7.97 -5.30 4.23
C VAL A 200 8.65 -5.22 5.60
N SER A 201 9.51 -4.24 5.83
CA SER A 201 10.17 -4.00 7.12
C SER A 201 9.15 -3.75 8.23
N ALA A 202 8.11 -2.96 7.97
CA ALA A 202 7.06 -2.71 8.96
C ALA A 202 6.26 -3.99 9.29
N LEU A 203 5.99 -4.85 8.31
CA LEU A 203 5.35 -6.15 8.55
C LEU A 203 6.24 -7.08 9.38
N LEU A 204 7.56 -7.09 9.13
CA LEU A 204 8.52 -7.84 9.93
C LEU A 204 8.55 -7.37 11.39
N VAL A 205 8.64 -6.07 11.62
CA VAL A 205 8.64 -5.51 12.99
C VAL A 205 7.36 -5.88 13.73
N ARG A 206 6.20 -5.81 13.07
CA ARG A 206 4.92 -6.22 13.67
C ARG A 206 4.89 -7.73 13.99
N ALA A 207 5.49 -8.55 13.14
CA ALA A 207 5.61 -9.98 13.39
C ALA A 207 6.51 -10.25 14.60
N GLN A 208 7.65 -9.56 14.71
CA GLN A 208 8.57 -9.66 15.85
C GLN A 208 7.91 -9.27 17.18
N GLN A 209 7.15 -8.16 17.20
CA GLN A 209 6.45 -7.68 18.40
C GLN A 209 5.44 -8.70 18.95
N LYS A 210 4.85 -9.55 18.10
CA LYS A 210 3.86 -10.57 18.51
C LYS A 210 4.50 -11.83 19.11
N THR A 211 5.81 -12.04 18.93
CA THR A 211 6.41 -13.38 19.05
C THR A 211 7.50 -13.48 20.14
N PHE A 212 7.65 -12.49 21.02
CA PHE A 212 8.79 -12.36 21.96
C PHE A 212 10.11 -12.03 21.21
N PRO A 213 11.17 -11.50 21.86
CA PRO A 213 12.28 -10.85 21.18
C PRO A 213 13.07 -11.89 20.41
N LEU A 214 12.78 -11.93 19.11
CA LEU A 214 13.51 -12.68 18.11
C LEU A 214 14.84 -11.96 17.88
N ALA A 215 15.69 -11.95 18.91
CA ALA A 215 17.05 -11.43 18.87
C ALA A 215 17.87 -12.10 17.76
N GLY A 216 17.45 -13.30 17.35
CA GLY A 216 17.98 -14.03 16.22
C GLY A 216 17.52 -13.55 14.84
N LEU A 217 16.76 -12.46 14.67
CA LEU A 217 16.49 -11.85 13.34
C LEU A 217 17.31 -10.58 13.08
N LEU A 218 17.87 -9.97 14.13
CA LEU A 218 18.69 -8.74 14.06
C LEU A 218 20.14 -9.06 13.69
N LEU A 219 20.34 -9.79 12.59
CA LEU A 219 21.59 -10.45 12.32
C LEU A 219 22.77 -9.54 12.03
N THR A 220 23.90 -10.20 12.21
CA THR A 220 25.23 -9.68 12.42
C THR A 220 25.49 -8.39 11.67
N ILE A 221 25.90 -7.38 12.43
CA ILE A 221 26.50 -6.15 11.91
C ILE A 221 27.52 -6.47 10.80
N GLU A 222 28.21 -7.61 10.91
CA GLU A 222 29.11 -8.16 9.90
C GLU A 222 28.46 -8.34 8.51
N GLY A 223 27.25 -8.89 8.43
CA GLY A 223 26.52 -9.03 7.17
C GLY A 223 26.23 -7.68 6.53
N HIS A 224 25.81 -6.69 7.32
CA HIS A 224 25.61 -5.32 6.83
C HIS A 224 26.93 -4.63 6.45
N CYS A 225 28.03 -4.86 7.18
CA CYS A 225 29.36 -4.37 6.82
C CYS A 225 29.76 -4.87 5.43
N ARG A 226 29.63 -6.17 5.15
CA ARG A 226 29.95 -6.75 3.83
C ARG A 226 29.12 -6.11 2.71
N VAL A 227 27.84 -5.83 2.97
CA VAL A 227 26.98 -5.12 2.01
C VAL A 227 27.52 -3.71 1.75
N LEU A 228 27.78 -2.94 2.81
CA LEU A 228 28.29 -1.57 2.70
C LEU A 228 29.64 -1.51 1.98
N GLU A 229 30.56 -2.43 2.29
CA GLU A 229 31.86 -2.54 1.62
C GLU A 229 31.72 -2.79 0.12
N ALA A 230 30.83 -3.71 -0.28
CA ALA A 230 30.59 -4.01 -1.69
C ALA A 230 29.94 -2.83 -2.45
N ILE A 231 29.09 -2.06 -1.78
CA ILE A 231 28.49 -0.83 -2.32
C ILE A 231 29.53 0.26 -2.46
N ALA A 232 30.36 0.48 -1.43
CA ALA A 232 31.44 1.47 -1.45
C ALA A 232 32.49 1.15 -2.53
N ALA A 233 32.69 -0.13 -2.84
CA ALA A 233 33.54 -0.57 -3.94
C ALA A 233 32.89 -0.45 -5.33
N GLY A 234 31.60 -0.10 -5.42
CA GLY A 234 30.88 0.01 -6.69
C GLY A 234 30.71 -1.31 -7.42
N HIS A 235 30.52 -2.42 -6.69
CA HIS A 235 30.42 -3.78 -7.24
C HIS A 235 28.98 -4.36 -7.09
N PRO A 236 28.09 -4.21 -8.10
CA PRO A 236 26.68 -4.56 -7.96
C PRO A 236 26.42 -6.03 -7.66
N GLN A 237 27.14 -6.95 -8.34
CA GLN A 237 27.00 -8.38 -8.10
C GLN A 237 27.52 -8.77 -6.71
N ALA A 238 28.60 -8.16 -6.23
CA ALA A 238 29.11 -8.42 -4.90
C ALA A 238 28.14 -7.92 -3.82
N ALA A 239 27.55 -6.72 -3.99
CA ALA A 239 26.56 -6.16 -3.08
C ALA A 239 25.30 -7.03 -3.01
N ARG A 240 24.82 -7.52 -4.17
CA ARG A 240 23.73 -8.49 -4.24
C ARG A 240 24.03 -9.75 -3.44
N GLN A 241 25.18 -10.37 -3.68
CA GLN A 241 25.54 -11.62 -2.99
C GLN A 241 25.73 -11.42 -1.49
N ALA A 242 26.36 -10.32 -1.07
CA ALA A 242 26.50 -9.97 0.34
C ALA A 242 25.13 -9.82 1.03
N MET A 243 24.17 -9.17 0.36
CA MET A 243 22.80 -9.01 0.90
C MET A 243 22.06 -10.34 0.98
N LEU A 244 22.16 -11.18 -0.07
CA LEU A 244 21.56 -12.51 -0.04
C LEU A 244 22.15 -13.34 1.11
N GLN A 245 23.48 -13.35 1.27
CA GLN A 245 24.12 -14.05 2.37
C GLN A 245 23.65 -13.54 3.74
N HIS A 246 23.53 -12.23 3.92
CA HIS A 246 23.01 -11.64 5.15
C HIS A 246 21.57 -12.12 5.46
N LEU A 247 20.70 -12.17 4.44
CA LEU A 247 19.33 -12.69 4.60
C LEU A 247 19.28 -14.19 4.90
N ASP A 248 20.21 -14.97 4.36
CA ASP A 248 20.33 -16.41 4.59
C ASP A 248 20.74 -16.70 6.02
N GLU A 249 21.78 -16.01 6.49
CA GLU A 249 22.17 -16.00 7.91
C GLU A 249 20.94 -15.63 8.75
N ALA A 250 20.17 -14.63 8.29
CA ALA A 250 19.03 -14.13 9.04
C ALA A 250 17.92 -15.15 9.24
N GLU A 251 17.62 -15.87 8.17
CA GLU A 251 16.68 -16.98 8.17
C GLU A 251 17.17 -18.13 9.08
N GLU A 252 18.46 -18.44 9.07
CA GLU A 252 19.03 -19.50 9.90
C GLU A 252 18.95 -19.19 11.40
N ALA A 253 19.25 -17.96 11.82
CA ALA A 253 19.14 -17.60 13.23
C ALA A 253 17.68 -17.49 13.70
N LEU A 254 16.75 -17.11 12.82
CA LEU A 254 15.31 -17.25 13.08
C LEU A 254 14.92 -18.72 13.29
N ARG A 255 15.35 -19.64 12.41
CA ARG A 255 15.07 -21.08 12.56
C ARG A 255 15.61 -21.64 13.87
N ARG A 256 16.79 -21.19 14.32
CA ARG A 256 17.39 -21.62 15.59
C ARG A 256 16.64 -21.11 16.82
N SER A 257 16.13 -19.88 16.75
CA SER A 257 15.45 -19.23 17.87
C SER A 257 13.94 -19.52 17.95
N HIS A 258 13.33 -19.97 16.86
CA HIS A 258 11.88 -20.19 16.81
C HIS A 258 11.49 -21.47 16.06
N LYS A 259 10.85 -22.42 16.77
CA LYS A 259 10.44 -23.71 16.21
C LYS A 259 9.13 -23.67 15.41
N SER A 260 8.31 -22.62 15.54
CA SER A 260 7.02 -22.51 14.84
C SER A 260 7.07 -21.50 13.70
N PRO A 261 6.83 -21.91 12.43
CA PRO A 261 6.79 -20.99 11.29
C PRO A 261 5.65 -19.97 11.32
N ASN A 262 4.55 -20.30 12.00
CA ASN A 262 3.29 -19.57 11.86
C ASN A 262 3.21 -18.37 12.80
N LEU A 263 3.54 -17.18 12.27
CA LEU A 263 3.39 -15.90 12.98
C LEU A 263 2.06 -15.19 12.65
N TRP A 264 1.40 -15.59 11.56
CA TRP A 264 0.12 -15.04 11.12
C TRP A 264 -1.06 -16.04 11.22
N GLY A 265 -0.82 -17.31 11.57
CA GLY A 265 -1.84 -18.37 11.65
C GLY A 265 -2.16 -18.84 13.09
N ARG A 266 -3.41 -19.30 13.32
CA ARG A 266 -4.00 -19.67 14.63
C ARG A 266 -3.09 -20.61 15.45
N ARG A 267 -3.15 -20.47 16.79
CA ARG A 267 -2.93 -21.63 17.67
C ARG A 267 -3.92 -22.69 17.21
N THR A 268 -3.42 -23.75 16.57
CA THR A 268 -4.19 -24.97 16.38
C THR A 268 -4.67 -25.39 17.76
N GLY A 269 -6.00 -25.42 17.93
CA GLY A 269 -6.63 -26.01 19.12
C GLY A 269 -6.42 -27.51 19.16
#